data_AF-A0A2C9ESU1-F1
#
_entry.id   AF-A0A2C9ESU1-F1
#
_cell.length_a   1.000
_cell.length_b   1.000
_cell.length_c   1.000
_cell.angle_alpha   90.00
_cell.angle_beta   90.00
_cell.angle_gamma   90.00
#
_symmetry.space_group_name_H-M   'P 1'
#
loop_
_entity.id
_entity.type
_entity.pdbx_description
1 polymer ?
#
loop_
_entity_poly.entity_id
_entity_poly.type
_entity_poly.pdbx_seq_one_letter_code
_entity_poly.pdbx_strand_id
1 'polypeptide(L)'
;MKPPVCDLCHNDFSSEMCHAGTGGGMVQFADYRPLGQGCAGHPHGYEWFCDEHLASARALASLSYSDARAVLTRQYAPLADYPPLASSDPALWITEVGPNPAKIFALIRQAMGVSPNVARNLLTGVPFKVIQAWPQQFSVWQEALIQAGAQVEVRYPSSKSAWAEQADANND
;
A
#
# COMPACT_ATOMS: atom_id res chain seq x y z
N MET A 1 -4.79 -10.01 16.85
CA MET A 1 -5.80 -9.21 16.11
C MET A 1 -5.76 -9.62 14.65
N LYS A 2 -6.87 -9.51 13.91
CA LYS A 2 -6.90 -9.74 12.45
C LYS A 2 -6.01 -8.67 11.76
N PRO A 3 -5.14 -9.05 10.81
CA PRO A 3 -4.32 -8.08 10.09
C PRO A 3 -5.18 -7.12 9.24
N PRO A 4 -4.67 -5.94 8.85
CA PRO A 4 -5.34 -4.98 7.97
C PRO A 4 -5.48 -5.52 6.53
N VAL A 5 -6.36 -6.49 6.36
CA VAL A 5 -6.71 -7.13 5.10
C VAL A 5 -8.17 -6.86 4.81
N CYS A 6 -8.49 -6.35 3.62
CA CYS A 6 -9.87 -6.03 3.28
C CYS A 6 -10.72 -7.30 3.27
N ASP A 7 -11.81 -7.29 4.02
CA ASP A 7 -12.72 -8.44 4.13
C ASP A 7 -13.52 -8.72 2.85
N LEU A 8 -13.60 -7.71 1.97
CA LEU A 8 -14.24 -7.83 0.67
C LEU A 8 -13.27 -8.34 -0.39
N CYS A 9 -12.24 -7.56 -0.75
CA CYS A 9 -11.35 -7.88 -1.88
C CYS A 9 -10.06 -8.59 -1.49
N HIS A 10 -9.85 -8.91 -0.21
CA HIS A 10 -8.64 -9.56 0.29
C HIS A 10 -7.32 -8.82 0.02
N ASN A 11 -7.38 -7.54 -0.37
CA ASN A 11 -6.19 -6.71 -0.46
C ASN A 11 -5.55 -6.57 0.94
N ASP A 12 -4.34 -7.06 1.11
CA ASP A 12 -3.51 -6.78 2.28
C ASP A 12 -2.93 -5.37 2.15
N PHE A 13 -3.30 -4.46 3.05
CA PHE A 13 -2.78 -3.10 3.15
C PHE A 13 -2.07 -2.86 4.49
N SER A 14 -1.58 -3.93 5.11
CA SER A 14 -0.93 -3.89 6.43
C SER A 14 0.30 -2.99 6.47
N SER A 15 1.09 -2.92 5.40
CA SER A 15 2.25 -2.03 5.32
C SER A 15 1.82 -0.57 5.45
N GLU A 16 0.84 -0.12 4.66
CA GLU A 16 0.33 1.25 4.73
C GLU A 16 -0.28 1.57 6.09
N MET A 17 -1.11 0.66 6.63
CA MET A 17 -1.72 0.83 7.95
C MET A 17 -0.66 0.90 9.06
N CYS A 18 0.39 0.09 9.01
CA CYS A 18 1.43 0.06 10.04
C CYS A 18 2.32 1.31 10.02
N HIS A 19 2.64 1.81 8.82
CA HIS A 19 3.61 2.88 8.65
C HIS A 19 2.99 4.28 8.57
N ALA A 20 1.78 4.40 8.02
CA ALA A 20 1.09 5.69 7.80
C ALA A 20 -0.24 5.80 8.56
N GLY A 21 -0.81 4.69 9.04
CA GLY A 21 -2.15 4.69 9.64
C GLY A 21 -3.26 4.93 8.60
N THR A 22 -2.98 4.69 7.32
CA THR A 22 -3.89 4.88 6.18
C THR A 22 -4.11 3.56 5.42
N GLY A 23 -4.73 3.60 4.24
CA GLY A 23 -4.98 2.44 3.38
C GLY A 23 -6.30 1.72 3.64
N GLY A 24 -6.97 2.04 4.75
CA GLY A 24 -8.27 1.50 5.10
C GLY A 24 -8.68 1.77 6.55
N GLY A 25 -9.68 1.02 7.02
CA GLY A 25 -10.18 1.15 8.37
C GLY A 25 -11.05 -0.02 8.81
N MET A 26 -11.27 -0.13 10.12
CA MET A 26 -12.24 -1.08 10.67
C MET A 26 -13.65 -0.48 10.66
N VAL A 27 -14.64 -1.34 10.44
CA VAL A 27 -16.06 -1.01 10.49
C VAL A 27 -16.76 -1.93 11.47
N GLN A 28 -17.46 -1.32 12.43
CA GLN A 28 -18.34 -2.03 13.36
C GLN A 28 -19.76 -2.09 12.77
N PHE A 29 -20.29 -3.30 12.62
CA PHE A 29 -21.65 -3.57 12.15
C PHE A 29 -22.64 -3.72 13.31
N ALA A 30 -23.94 -3.76 13.00
CA ALA A 30 -25.00 -3.74 14.00
C ALA A 30 -25.03 -4.99 14.89
N ASP A 31 -24.53 -6.12 14.40
CA ASP A 31 -24.44 -7.38 15.12
C ASP A 31 -23.11 -7.56 15.88
N TYR A 32 -22.32 -6.49 16.04
CA TYR A 32 -21.05 -6.50 16.76
C TYR A 32 -21.14 -7.16 18.14
N ARG A 33 -20.22 -8.08 18.42
CA ARG A 33 -20.07 -8.68 19.76
C ARG A 33 -18.62 -8.57 20.22
N PRO A 34 -18.35 -7.82 21.31
CA PRO A 34 -17.02 -7.74 21.87
C PRO A 34 -16.59 -9.12 22.39
N LEU A 35 -15.28 -9.34 22.43
CA LEU A 35 -14.73 -10.53 23.07
C LEU A 35 -14.91 -10.44 24.59
N GLY A 36 -15.11 -11.59 25.23
CA GLY A 36 -15.12 -11.68 26.69
C GLY A 36 -13.77 -11.26 27.28
N GLN A 37 -13.79 -10.84 28.55
CA GLN A 37 -12.57 -10.46 29.25
C GLN A 37 -11.55 -11.62 29.27
N GLY A 38 -10.31 -11.33 28.90
CA GLY A 38 -9.23 -12.33 28.83
C GLY A 38 -9.22 -13.19 27.57
N CYS A 39 -10.19 -13.03 26.65
CA CYS A 39 -10.19 -13.72 25.38
C CYS A 39 -9.32 -12.97 24.34
N ALA A 40 -8.50 -13.71 23.60
CA ALA A 40 -7.79 -13.22 22.43
C ALA A 40 -8.56 -13.59 21.15
N GLY A 41 -8.55 -12.71 20.15
CA GLY A 41 -9.19 -12.99 18.86
C GLY A 41 -9.59 -11.73 18.10
N HIS A 42 -10.55 -11.89 17.20
CA HIS A 42 -11.22 -10.82 16.48
C HIS A 42 -12.71 -10.82 16.85
N PRO A 43 -13.29 -9.70 17.32
CA PRO A 43 -14.70 -9.64 17.69
C PRO A 43 -15.59 -9.81 16.46
N HIS A 44 -16.76 -10.44 16.66
CA HIS A 44 -17.75 -10.61 15.59
C HIS A 44 -18.27 -9.25 15.13
N GLY A 45 -18.47 -9.07 13.82
CA GLY A 45 -19.04 -7.86 13.25
C GLY A 45 -18.13 -6.63 13.28
N TYR A 46 -16.80 -6.81 13.27
CA TYR A 46 -15.84 -5.70 13.32
C TYR A 46 -14.70 -5.83 12.31
N GLU A 47 -14.96 -5.58 11.04
CA GLU A 47 -14.07 -6.04 9.96
C GLU A 47 -13.24 -4.92 9.32
N TRP A 48 -12.09 -5.29 8.74
CA TRP A 48 -11.21 -4.39 7.99
C TRP A 48 -11.70 -4.19 6.54
N PHE A 49 -11.64 -2.95 6.06
CA PHE A 49 -11.89 -2.60 4.67
C PHE A 49 -10.79 -1.66 4.16
N CYS A 50 -10.29 -1.89 2.94
CA CYS A 50 -9.39 -0.95 2.29
C CYS A 50 -10.13 0.34 1.92
N ASP A 51 -9.41 1.42 1.62
CA ASP A 51 -10.00 2.73 1.33
C ASP A 51 -11.04 2.71 0.20
N GLU A 52 -10.88 1.85 -0.80
CA GLU A 52 -11.83 1.67 -1.92
C GLU A 52 -13.22 1.18 -1.46
N HIS A 53 -13.27 0.36 -0.41
CA HIS A 53 -14.50 -0.28 0.08
C HIS A 53 -15.00 0.32 1.40
N LEU A 54 -14.17 1.11 2.09
CA LEU A 54 -14.43 1.59 3.45
C LEU A 54 -15.69 2.48 3.51
N ALA A 55 -15.87 3.40 2.57
CA ALA A 55 -17.02 4.31 2.56
C ALA A 55 -18.35 3.55 2.42
N SER A 56 -18.42 2.61 1.47
CA SER A 56 -19.60 1.77 1.25
C SER A 56 -19.87 0.86 2.45
N ALA A 57 -18.82 0.26 3.05
CA ALA A 57 -18.97 -0.55 4.25
C ALA A 57 -19.53 0.25 5.43
N ARG A 58 -19.03 1.48 5.64
CA ARG A 58 -19.54 2.39 6.68
C ARG A 58 -20.99 2.78 6.47
N ALA A 59 -21.41 3.01 5.23
CA ALA A 59 -22.80 3.33 4.90
C ALA A 59 -23.77 2.16 5.23
N LEU A 60 -23.25 0.93 5.31
CA LEU A 60 -24.01 -0.29 5.63
C LEU A 60 -23.83 -0.73 7.10
N ALA A 61 -23.15 0.05 7.95
CA ALA A 61 -22.83 -0.31 9.34
C ALA A 61 -24.07 -0.58 10.20
N SER A 62 -25.25 -0.09 9.81
CA SER A 62 -26.53 -0.37 10.49
C SER A 62 -27.11 -1.75 10.20
N LEU A 63 -26.56 -2.49 9.23
CA LEU A 63 -26.93 -3.87 8.92
C LEU A 63 -26.10 -4.86 9.74
N SER A 64 -26.53 -6.13 9.76
CA SER A 64 -25.64 -7.22 10.20
C SER A 64 -24.45 -7.32 9.24
N TYR A 65 -23.30 -7.80 9.74
CA TYR A 65 -22.12 -8.02 8.90
C TYR A 65 -22.43 -8.90 7.69
N SER A 66 -23.21 -9.98 7.87
CA SER A 66 -23.57 -10.87 6.76
C SER A 66 -24.39 -10.18 5.67
N ASP A 67 -25.35 -9.33 6.06
CA ASP A 67 -26.19 -8.60 5.12
C ASP A 67 -25.40 -7.51 4.39
N ALA A 68 -24.59 -6.75 5.14
CA ALA A 68 -23.70 -5.74 4.56
C ALA A 68 -22.73 -6.37 3.55
N ARG A 69 -22.12 -7.50 3.90
CA ARG A 69 -21.20 -8.24 3.01
C ARG A 69 -21.91 -8.73 1.75
N ALA A 70 -23.15 -9.22 1.85
CA ALA A 70 -23.92 -9.63 0.68
C ALA A 70 -24.20 -8.44 -0.27
N VAL A 71 -24.50 -7.25 0.25
CA VAL A 71 -24.70 -6.03 -0.55
C VAL A 71 -23.38 -5.60 -1.21
N LEU A 72 -22.29 -5.52 -0.44
CA LEU A 72 -20.98 -5.15 -0.95
C LEU A 72 -20.50 -6.11 -2.06
N THR A 73 -20.64 -7.42 -1.86
CA THR A 73 -20.28 -8.41 -2.89
C THR A 73 -21.07 -8.20 -4.17
N ARG A 74 -22.37 -7.89 -4.10
CA ARG A 74 -23.17 -7.60 -5.32
C ARG A 74 -22.71 -6.33 -6.02
N GLN A 75 -22.25 -5.33 -5.27
CA GLN A 75 -21.83 -4.05 -5.82
C GLN A 75 -20.44 -4.11 -6.49
N TYR A 76 -19.51 -4.90 -5.95
CA TYR A 76 -18.10 -4.89 -6.35
C TYR A 76 -17.64 -6.17 -7.06
N ALA A 77 -18.51 -7.19 -7.22
CA ALA A 77 -18.15 -8.39 -7.97
C ALA A 77 -17.94 -8.09 -9.48
N PRO A 78 -17.02 -8.81 -10.16
CA PRO A 78 -16.12 -9.83 -9.60
C PRO A 78 -14.96 -9.20 -8.81
N LEU A 79 -14.55 -9.87 -7.73
CA LEU A 79 -13.42 -9.46 -6.90
C LEU A 79 -12.14 -10.15 -7.37
N ALA A 80 -11.03 -9.43 -7.39
CA ALA A 80 -9.72 -10.00 -7.68
C ALA A 80 -9.26 -10.90 -6.52
N ASP A 81 -8.58 -12.00 -6.85
CA ASP A 81 -7.94 -12.88 -5.88
C ASP A 81 -6.45 -12.49 -5.79
N TYR A 82 -6.13 -11.63 -4.83
CA TYR A 82 -4.75 -11.17 -4.66
C TYR A 82 -3.95 -12.19 -3.85
N PRO A 83 -2.71 -12.52 -4.27
CA PRO A 83 -1.87 -13.43 -3.50
C PRO A 83 -1.52 -12.85 -2.12
N PRO A 84 -1.24 -13.70 -1.13
CA PRO A 84 -0.70 -13.25 0.15
C PRO A 84 0.57 -12.42 -0.05
N LEU A 85 0.63 -11.26 0.60
CA LEU A 85 1.80 -10.40 0.53
C LEU A 85 2.81 -10.77 1.63
N ALA A 86 4.09 -10.87 1.26
CA ALA A 86 5.17 -10.91 2.24
C ALA A 86 5.33 -9.54 2.89
N SER A 87 5.41 -9.51 4.23
CA SER A 87 5.66 -8.28 4.98
C SER A 87 6.89 -7.57 4.43
N SER A 88 6.72 -6.32 4.00
CA SER A 88 7.76 -5.54 3.38
C SER A 88 7.62 -4.07 3.72
N ASP A 89 8.76 -3.44 3.96
CA ASP A 89 8.83 -2.00 4.22
C ASP A 89 8.40 -1.22 2.96
N PRO A 90 7.85 -0.01 3.12
CA PRO A 90 7.57 0.91 2.04
C PRO A 90 8.82 1.25 1.25
N ALA A 91 8.64 1.82 0.05
CA ALA A 91 9.74 2.22 -0.79
C ALA A 91 9.56 3.64 -1.33
N LEU A 92 10.67 4.37 -1.41
CA LEU A 92 10.75 5.64 -2.11
C LEU A 92 11.04 5.37 -3.59
N TRP A 93 10.18 5.88 -4.47
CA TRP A 93 10.29 5.77 -5.91
C TRP A 93 10.50 7.14 -6.54
N ILE A 94 11.30 7.18 -7.61
CA ILE A 94 11.29 8.29 -8.55
C ILE A 94 10.31 7.93 -9.67
N THR A 95 9.29 8.75 -9.86
CA THR A 95 8.30 8.60 -10.93
C THR A 95 8.65 9.43 -12.16
N GLU A 96 9.33 10.56 -11.97
CA GLU A 96 9.87 11.39 -13.05
C GLU A 96 11.21 12.02 -12.63
N VAL A 97 12.18 12.05 -13.56
CA VAL A 97 13.49 12.67 -13.31
C VAL A 97 13.39 14.21 -13.31
N GLY A 98 12.56 14.82 -14.16
CA GLY A 98 12.50 16.29 -14.24
C GLY A 98 13.78 16.95 -14.78
N PRO A 99 14.01 18.26 -14.52
CA PRO A 99 14.91 19.09 -15.33
C PRO A 99 16.41 18.98 -14.97
N ASN A 100 16.78 18.41 -13.81
CA ASN A 100 18.19 18.35 -13.38
C ASN A 100 18.72 16.89 -13.26
N PRO A 101 18.80 16.15 -14.37
CA PRO A 101 19.20 14.74 -14.36
C PRO A 101 20.60 14.51 -13.78
N ALA A 102 21.53 15.46 -13.94
CA ALA A 102 22.88 15.36 -13.37
C ALA A 102 22.89 15.40 -11.83
N LYS A 103 22.03 16.22 -11.21
CA LYS A 103 21.90 16.29 -9.75
C LYS A 103 21.26 15.01 -9.22
N ILE A 104 20.24 14.51 -9.91
CA ILE A 104 19.53 13.29 -9.54
C ILE A 104 20.44 12.07 -9.70
N PHE A 105 21.25 12.01 -10.76
CA PHE A 105 22.29 11.00 -10.92
C PHE A 105 23.21 10.91 -9.70
N ALA A 106 23.67 12.05 -9.18
CA ALA A 106 24.53 12.09 -8.00
C ALA A 106 23.79 11.57 -6.75
N LEU A 107 22.54 12.00 -6.54
CA LEU A 107 21.71 11.57 -5.42
C LEU A 107 21.41 10.06 -5.45
N ILE A 108 21.06 9.50 -6.62
CA ILE A 108 20.81 8.07 -6.80
C ILE A 108 22.05 7.25 -6.42
N ARG A 109 23.22 7.66 -6.90
CA ARG A 109 24.47 6.95 -6.57
C ARG A 109 24.79 7.01 -5.09
N GLN A 110 24.53 8.14 -4.44
CA GLN A 110 24.76 8.29 -3.01
C GLN A 110 23.78 7.45 -2.18
N ALA A 111 22.50 7.43 -2.56
CA ALA A 111 21.46 6.70 -1.85
C ALA A 111 21.55 5.18 -2.04
N MET A 112 21.83 4.73 -3.27
CA MET A 112 21.77 3.31 -3.65
C MET A 112 23.15 2.62 -3.67
N GLY A 113 24.25 3.38 -3.63
CA GLY A 113 25.60 2.82 -3.75
C GLY A 113 25.91 2.20 -5.12
N VAL A 114 25.13 2.53 -6.16
CA VAL A 114 25.25 1.92 -7.49
C VAL A 114 26.36 2.55 -8.35
N SER A 115 26.81 1.79 -9.35
CA SER A 115 27.80 2.26 -10.33
C SER A 115 27.24 3.36 -11.24
N PRO A 116 28.10 4.18 -11.88
CA PRO A 116 27.67 5.20 -12.84
C PRO A 116 26.79 4.67 -13.98
N ASN A 117 27.09 3.49 -14.51
CA ASN A 117 26.32 2.93 -15.62
C ASN A 117 24.92 2.49 -15.16
N VAL A 118 24.82 1.86 -13.98
CA VAL A 118 23.52 1.47 -13.40
C VAL A 118 22.67 2.72 -13.13
N ALA A 119 23.23 3.76 -12.52
CA ALA A 119 22.51 5.00 -12.28
C ALA A 119 22.03 5.67 -13.57
N ARG A 120 22.83 5.65 -14.64
CA ARG A 120 22.41 6.20 -15.95
C ARG A 120 21.23 5.42 -16.53
N ASN A 121 21.25 4.10 -16.45
CA ASN A 121 20.18 3.26 -16.97
C ASN A 121 18.87 3.46 -16.19
N LEU A 122 18.94 3.62 -14.86
CA LEU A 122 17.77 3.92 -14.03
C LEU A 122 17.10 5.23 -14.45
N LEU A 123 17.88 6.28 -14.72
CA LEU A 123 17.34 7.57 -15.17
C LEU A 123 16.56 7.51 -16.49
N THR A 124 16.84 6.52 -17.33
CA THR A 124 16.11 6.31 -18.59
C THR A 124 14.89 5.41 -18.46
N GLY A 125 14.75 4.69 -17.34
CA GLY A 125 13.70 3.70 -17.09
C GLY A 125 12.87 4.04 -15.86
N VAL A 126 12.33 5.26 -15.79
CA VAL A 126 11.34 5.60 -14.75
C VAL A 126 10.02 4.85 -14.99
N PRO A 127 9.26 4.50 -13.93
CA PRO A 127 9.58 4.70 -12.51
C PRO A 127 10.59 3.66 -11.98
N PHE A 128 11.41 4.03 -10.98
CA PHE A 128 12.28 3.07 -10.30
C PHE A 128 12.43 3.32 -8.80
N LYS A 129 12.74 2.24 -8.07
CA LYS A 129 12.92 2.23 -6.62
C LYS A 129 14.29 2.78 -6.23
N VAL A 130 14.31 3.72 -5.30
CA VAL A 130 15.54 4.30 -4.74
C VAL A 130 15.94 3.55 -3.47
N ILE A 131 15.05 3.48 -2.49
CA ILE A 131 15.33 2.85 -1.20
C ILE A 131 14.05 2.21 -0.66
N GLN A 132 14.20 1.11 0.07
CA GLN A 132 13.12 0.43 0.77
C GLN A 132 13.46 0.37 2.25
N ALA A 133 12.65 1.05 3.07
CA ALA A 133 12.94 1.26 4.49
C ALA A 133 11.72 1.88 5.21
N TRP A 134 11.89 2.21 6.49
CA TRP A 134 10.88 2.96 7.24
C TRP A 134 10.70 4.38 6.68
N PRO A 135 9.46 4.93 6.58
CA PRO A 135 9.22 6.23 5.94
C PRO A 135 10.04 7.39 6.49
N GLN A 136 10.35 7.40 7.79
CA GLN A 136 11.16 8.45 8.42
C GLN A 136 12.59 8.50 7.87
N GLN A 137 13.08 7.41 7.29
CA GLN A 137 14.41 7.35 6.67
C GLN A 137 14.42 7.93 5.24
N PHE A 138 13.25 8.22 4.66
CA PHE A 138 13.14 8.79 3.33
C PHE A 138 13.30 10.29 3.31
N SER A 139 12.99 11.02 4.40
CA SER A 139 12.84 12.48 4.38
C SER A 139 14.03 13.21 3.75
N VAL A 140 15.26 12.82 4.11
CA VAL A 140 16.49 13.41 3.56
C VAL A 140 16.59 13.22 2.04
N TRP A 141 16.25 12.03 1.55
CA TRP A 141 16.31 11.71 0.12
C TRP A 141 15.15 12.33 -0.64
N GLN A 142 13.95 12.28 -0.07
CA GLN A 142 12.74 12.85 -0.66
C GLN A 142 12.89 14.36 -0.86
N GLU A 143 13.35 15.08 0.17
CA GLU A 143 13.63 16.52 0.08
C GLU A 143 14.70 16.83 -0.96
N ALA A 144 15.82 16.10 -0.95
CA ALA A 144 16.92 16.33 -1.89
C ALA A 144 16.50 16.08 -3.35
N LEU A 145 15.69 15.04 -3.60
CA LEU A 145 15.17 14.70 -4.92
C LEU A 145 14.15 15.72 -5.42
N ILE A 146 13.20 16.14 -4.56
CA ILE A 146 12.23 17.19 -4.89
C ILE A 146 12.96 18.51 -5.18
N GLN A 147 13.96 18.89 -4.38
CA GLN A 147 14.81 20.06 -4.63
C GLN A 147 15.68 19.95 -5.88
N ALA A 148 15.88 18.74 -6.41
CA ALA A 148 16.50 18.53 -7.72
C ALA A 148 15.49 18.57 -8.87
N GLY A 149 14.19 18.65 -8.57
CA GLY A 149 13.10 18.72 -9.55
C GLY A 149 12.57 17.36 -9.98
N ALA A 150 12.90 16.28 -9.26
CA ALA A 150 12.29 14.97 -9.48
C ALA A 150 10.87 14.91 -8.91
N GLN A 151 10.00 14.13 -9.54
CA GLN A 151 8.77 13.67 -8.89
C GLN A 151 9.06 12.36 -8.16
N VAL A 152 8.62 12.28 -6.92
CA VAL A 152 8.86 11.14 -6.04
C VAL A 152 7.58 10.72 -5.34
N GLU A 153 7.48 9.43 -5.06
CA GLU A 153 6.32 8.80 -4.44
C GLU A 153 6.81 7.79 -3.39
N VAL A 154 6.17 7.76 -2.22
CA VAL A 154 6.34 6.67 -1.28
C VAL A 154 5.26 5.65 -1.57
N ARG A 155 5.66 4.44 -1.96
CA ARG A 155 4.74 3.34 -2.25
C ARG A 155 4.73 2.35 -1.10
N TYR A 156 3.54 2.05 -0.62
CA TYR A 156 3.30 1.04 0.38
C TYR A 156 2.91 -0.26 -0.33
N PRO A 157 3.66 -1.36 -0.14
CA PRO A 157 3.32 -2.63 -0.77
C PRO A 157 1.96 -3.12 -0.24
N SER A 158 1.11 -3.55 -1.17
CA SER A 158 -0.17 -4.20 -0.91
C SER A 158 -0.30 -5.45 -1.78
N SER A 159 -1.18 -6.39 -1.42
CA SER A 159 -1.41 -7.56 -2.28
C SER A 159 -1.84 -7.14 -3.69
N LYS A 160 -2.60 -6.06 -3.81
CA LYS A 160 -3.00 -5.44 -5.09
C LYS A 160 -1.80 -4.89 -5.87
N SER A 161 -0.89 -4.15 -5.23
CA SER A 161 0.28 -3.59 -5.93
C SER A 161 1.27 -4.68 -6.37
N ALA A 162 1.48 -5.69 -5.52
CA ALA A 162 2.35 -6.82 -5.86
C ALA A 162 1.78 -7.64 -7.04
N TRP A 163 0.46 -7.79 -7.12
CA TRP A 163 -0.19 -8.43 -8.26
C TRP A 163 -0.02 -7.62 -9.56
N ALA A 164 -0.14 -6.29 -9.50
CA ALA A 164 0.09 -5.42 -10.65
C ALA A 164 1.53 -5.49 -11.16
N GLU A 165 2.53 -5.45 -10.27
CA GLU A 165 3.95 -5.57 -10.63
C GLU A 165 4.28 -6.92 -11.30
N GLN A 166 3.66 -8.01 -10.85
CA GLN A 166 3.82 -9.33 -11.49
C GLN A 166 3.17 -9.41 -12.87
N ALA A 167 2.01 -8.78 -13.06
CA ALA A 167 1.33 -8.73 -14.34
C ALA A 167 2.16 -7.97 -15.39
N ASP A 168 2.79 -6.87 -14.98
CA ASP A 168 3.68 -6.09 -15.85
C ASP A 168 4.94 -6.89 -16.21
N ALA A 169 5.56 -7.57 -15.24
CA ALA A 169 6.77 -8.38 -15.47
C ALA A 169 6.57 -9.60 -16.39
N ASN A 170 5.33 -10.09 -16.54
CA ASN A 170 5.00 -11.23 -17.41
C ASN A 170 4.61 -10.81 -18.84
N ASN A 171 4.46 -9.52 -19.12
CA ASN A 171 4.12 -8.98 -20.43
C ASN A 171 5.36 -8.48 -21.22
N ASP A 172 6.55 -8.56 -20.63
CA ASP A 172 7.86 -8.29 -21.24
C ASP A 172 8.59 -9.60 -21.65
#